data_AF-A0A075HZE3-F1
#
_entry.id   AF-A0A075HZE3-F1
#
_cell.length_a   1.000
_cell.length_b   1.000
_cell.length_c   1.000
_cell.angle_alpha   90.00
_cell.angle_beta   90.00
_cell.angle_gamma   90.00
#
_symmetry.space_group_name_H-M   'P 1'
#
loop_
_entity.id
_entity.type
_entity.pdbx_description
1 polymer ?
#
loop_
_entity_poly.entity_id
_entity_poly.type
_entity_poly.pdbx_seq_one_letter_code
_entity_poly.pdbx_strand_id
1 'polypeptide(L)'
;MVVPEPILGWFYEAPDGVLIISIIEDSGAEKAGLQKDDVITGINGVVVVTFFDLQKIDLKPGDSVTVTVQRDGQQLQLPVEIMPSPDDPDRGLIGIMRDNAMSYKPVFNFIEWDPQISMFLLWLWMISFFIGIINMLPLPILDGGKFLYTIIEKNASERKINVIMWSVYAFTLIVFALNIALSYVKSGWFTI
;
A
#
# COMPACT_ATOMS: atom_id res chain seq x y z
N MET A 1 -4.59 -4.68 1.63
CA MET A 1 -4.84 -5.26 0.30
C MET A 1 -3.48 -5.63 -0.27
N VAL A 2 -3.17 -6.92 -0.42
CA VAL A 2 -1.88 -7.34 -0.99
C VAL A 2 -2.04 -7.30 -2.50
N VAL A 3 -1.38 -6.34 -3.15
CA VAL A 3 -1.42 -6.21 -4.60
C VAL A 3 -0.57 -7.34 -5.20
N PRO A 4 -1.05 -8.09 -6.21
CA PRO A 4 -0.27 -9.15 -6.84
C PRO A 4 1.03 -8.60 -7.47
N GLU A 5 2.13 -9.36 -7.37
CA GLU A 5 3.45 -8.99 -7.89
C GLU A 5 3.50 -8.54 -9.37
N PRO A 6 2.71 -9.05 -10.33
CA PRO A 6 2.76 -8.52 -11.70
C PRO A 6 2.22 -7.08 -11.82
N ILE A 7 1.30 -6.68 -10.94
CA ILE A 7 0.74 -5.32 -10.94
C ILE A 7 1.69 -4.38 -10.19
N LEU A 8 2.29 -4.87 -9.09
CA LEU A 8 3.17 -4.06 -8.27
C LEU A 8 4.42 -3.59 -9.04
N GLY A 9 5.02 -4.47 -9.84
CA GLY A 9 6.19 -4.17 -10.67
C GLY A 9 5.99 -3.13 -11.77
N TRP A 10 4.74 -2.79 -12.12
CA TRP A 10 4.45 -1.70 -13.06
C TRP A 10 4.56 -0.32 -12.44
N PHE A 11 4.40 -0.25 -11.12
CA PHE A 11 4.37 1.01 -10.39
C PHE A 11 5.58 1.18 -9.48
N TYR A 12 6.17 0.08 -9.01
CA TYR A 12 7.27 0.08 -8.04
C TYR A 12 8.37 -0.90 -8.44
N GLU A 13 9.62 -0.46 -8.29
CA GLU A 13 10.78 -1.31 -8.29
C GLU A 13 10.72 -2.21 -7.05
N ALA A 14 11.04 -3.50 -7.25
CA ALA A 14 11.15 -4.42 -6.14
C ALA A 14 12.28 -3.95 -5.19
N PRO A 15 12.14 -4.10 -3.88
CA PRO A 15 13.24 -3.81 -2.96
C PRO A 15 14.45 -4.67 -3.32
N ASP A 16 15.63 -4.08 -3.44
CA ASP A 16 16.85 -4.81 -3.79
C ASP A 16 17.50 -5.52 -2.58
N GLY A 17 16.73 -5.80 -1.52
CA GLY A 17 17.21 -6.42 -0.30
C GLY A 17 16.85 -5.65 0.97
N VAL A 18 17.57 -5.95 2.06
CA VAL A 18 17.29 -5.42 3.39
C VAL A 18 18.39 -4.46 3.83
N LEU A 19 18.06 -3.17 3.94
CA LEU A 19 18.96 -2.12 4.39
C LEU A 19 19.28 -2.23 5.89
N ILE A 20 20.57 -2.21 6.22
CA ILE A 20 21.07 -2.16 7.60
C ILE A 20 21.07 -0.70 8.08
N ILE A 21 20.24 -0.38 9.07
CA ILE A 21 20.19 0.98 9.66
C ILE A 21 21.21 1.17 10.78
N SER A 22 21.53 0.10 11.50
CA SER A 22 22.57 0.06 12.52
C SER A 22 22.93 -1.39 12.86
N ILE A 23 24.04 -1.53 13.57
CA ILE A 23 24.58 -2.83 13.99
C ILE A 23 24.50 -2.89 15.51
N ILE A 24 24.14 -4.05 16.02
CA ILE A 24 24.10 -4.32 17.45
C ILE A 24 25.53 -4.54 17.93
N GLU A 25 25.93 -3.87 19.00
CA GLU A 25 27.25 -4.04 19.62
C GLU A 25 27.47 -5.50 20.08
N ASP A 26 28.71 -5.97 20.02
CA ASP A 26 29.14 -7.34 20.36
C ASP A 26 28.51 -8.46 19.52
N SER A 27 27.82 -8.11 18.43
CA SER A 27 27.15 -9.07 17.56
C SER A 27 28.08 -9.73 16.55
N GLY A 28 27.62 -10.84 15.96
CA GLY A 28 28.33 -11.46 14.84
C GLY A 28 28.40 -10.57 13.61
N ALA A 29 27.40 -9.72 13.37
CA ALA A 29 27.41 -8.73 12.30
C ALA A 29 28.56 -7.74 12.44
N GLU A 30 28.78 -7.22 13.65
CA GLU A 30 29.89 -6.30 13.95
C GLU A 30 31.24 -6.98 13.72
N LYS A 31 31.43 -8.19 14.27
CA LYS A 31 32.66 -8.97 14.13
C LYS A 31 32.97 -9.34 12.67
N ALA A 32 31.94 -9.55 11.86
CA ALA A 32 32.06 -9.84 10.44
C ALA A 32 32.35 -8.60 9.59
N GLY A 33 32.30 -7.40 10.16
CA GLY A 33 32.55 -6.14 9.45
C GLY A 33 31.40 -5.70 8.55
N LEU A 34 30.17 -6.11 8.85
CA LEU A 34 28.98 -5.45 8.29
C LEU A 34 29.00 -3.97 8.69
N GLN A 35 28.36 -3.13 7.90
CA GLN A 35 28.31 -1.68 8.13
C GLN A 35 26.88 -1.17 7.99
N LYS A 36 26.64 0.00 8.58
CA LYS A 36 25.44 0.78 8.29
C LYS A 36 25.39 1.07 6.78
N ASP A 37 24.18 1.10 6.22
CA ASP A 37 23.89 1.35 4.80
C ASP A 37 24.24 0.19 3.85
N ASP A 38 24.75 -0.94 4.37
CA ASP A 38 24.79 -2.19 3.62
C ASP A 38 23.38 -2.68 3.29
N VAL A 39 23.21 -3.23 2.09
CA VAL A 39 21.97 -3.89 1.67
C VAL A 39 22.18 -5.40 1.63
N ILE A 40 21.53 -6.16 2.49
CA ILE A 40 21.58 -7.63 2.45
C ILE A 40 20.76 -8.12 1.27
N THR A 41 21.44 -8.80 0.34
CA THR A 41 20.86 -9.35 -0.90
C THR A 41 20.77 -10.88 -0.88
N GLY A 42 21.41 -11.53 0.10
CA GLY A 42 21.30 -12.98 0.27
C GLY A 42 21.94 -13.51 1.54
N ILE A 43 21.54 -14.73 1.94
CA ILE A 43 22.13 -15.48 3.06
C ILE A 43 22.26 -16.94 2.64
N ASN A 44 23.46 -17.52 2.79
CA ASN A 44 23.78 -18.90 2.39
C ASN A 44 23.38 -19.21 0.93
N GLY A 45 23.53 -18.23 0.03
CA GLY A 45 23.14 -18.34 -1.38
C GLY A 45 21.64 -18.24 -1.65
N VAL A 46 20.79 -18.11 -0.62
CA VAL A 46 19.36 -17.81 -0.78
C VAL A 46 19.20 -16.31 -1.01
N VAL A 47 18.53 -15.94 -2.09
CA VAL A 47 18.25 -14.54 -2.44
C VAL A 47 17.28 -13.94 -1.42
N VAL A 48 17.64 -12.75 -0.93
CA VAL A 48 16.84 -11.98 0.01
C VAL A 48 16.42 -10.70 -0.70
N VAL A 49 15.14 -10.61 -1.04
CA VAL A 49 14.54 -9.42 -1.65
C VAL A 49 13.89 -8.57 -0.57
N THR A 50 13.22 -9.22 0.38
CA THR A 50 12.47 -8.56 1.45
C THR A 50 12.88 -9.08 2.81
N PHE A 51 12.52 -8.33 3.87
CA PHE A 51 12.75 -8.81 5.23
C PHE A 51 11.96 -10.08 5.56
N PHE A 52 10.83 -10.31 4.89
CA PHE A 52 10.06 -11.53 5.08
C PHE A 52 10.84 -12.75 4.58
N ASP A 53 11.74 -12.56 3.60
CA ASP A 53 12.59 -13.63 3.11
C ASP A 53 13.68 -13.97 4.14
N LEU A 54 14.25 -12.97 4.81
CA LEU A 54 15.15 -13.21 5.95
C LEU A 54 14.50 -14.03 7.06
N GLN A 55 13.23 -13.75 7.40
CA GLN A 55 12.52 -14.47 8.46
C GLN A 55 12.19 -15.92 8.12
N LYS A 56 12.18 -16.29 6.84
CA LYS A 56 11.96 -17.67 6.39
C LYS A 56 13.23 -18.53 6.48
N ILE A 57 14.39 -17.89 6.59
CA ILE A 57 15.67 -18.59 6.71
C ILE A 57 15.83 -19.01 8.17
N ASP A 58 15.87 -20.31 8.40
CA ASP A 58 16.12 -20.86 9.73
C ASP A 58 17.59 -20.64 10.10
N LEU A 59 17.82 -19.78 11.09
CA LEU A 59 19.15 -19.43 11.60
C LEU A 59 19.25 -19.93 13.03
N LYS A 60 20.29 -20.73 13.32
CA LYS A 60 20.52 -21.25 14.68
C LYS A 60 21.68 -20.52 15.36
N PRO A 61 21.59 -20.25 16.67
CA PRO A 61 22.70 -19.68 17.42
C PRO A 61 23.96 -20.54 17.28
N GLY A 62 25.10 -19.90 17.02
CA GLY A 62 26.39 -20.54 16.81
C GLY A 62 26.68 -20.97 15.36
N ASP A 63 25.71 -20.87 14.45
CA ASP A 63 25.97 -21.10 13.02
C ASP A 63 26.85 -20.00 12.44
N SER A 64 27.73 -20.36 11.49
CA SER A 64 28.41 -19.39 10.64
C SER A 64 27.73 -19.37 9.28
N VAL A 65 27.08 -18.25 8.95
CA VAL A 65 26.34 -18.08 7.69
C VAL A 65 27.03 -17.08 6.79
N THR A 66 27.00 -17.31 5.49
CA THR A 66 27.53 -16.35 4.52
C THR A 66 26.47 -15.32 4.17
N VAL A 67 26.65 -14.09 4.62
CA VAL A 67 25.77 -12.97 4.29
C VAL A 67 26.32 -12.24 3.07
N THR A 68 25.50 -12.14 2.04
CA THR A 68 25.81 -11.38 0.82
C THR A 68 25.23 -9.99 0.94
N VAL A 69 26.08 -8.97 0.88
CA VAL A 69 25.67 -7.57 0.96
C VAL A 69 26.11 -6.78 -0.26
N GLN A 70 25.39 -5.72 -0.56
CA GLN A 70 25.79 -4.70 -1.51
C GLN A 70 26.24 -3.45 -0.75
N ARG A 71 27.50 -3.06 -0.94
CA ARG A 71 28.14 -1.89 -0.35
C ARG A 71 28.77 -1.07 -1.46
N ASP A 72 28.38 0.20 -1.59
CA ASP A 72 28.87 1.11 -2.63
C ASP A 72 28.78 0.53 -4.06
N GLY A 73 27.71 -0.23 -4.32
CA GLY A 73 27.47 -0.91 -5.60
C GLY A 73 28.28 -2.20 -5.82
N GLN A 74 29.20 -2.55 -4.93
CA GLN A 74 29.96 -3.81 -4.97
C GLN A 74 29.28 -4.88 -4.11
N GLN A 75 29.32 -6.13 -4.57
CA GLN A 75 28.83 -7.25 -3.80
C GLN A 75 29.94 -7.84 -2.92
N LEU A 76 29.69 -7.92 -1.63
CA LEU A 76 30.59 -8.49 -0.63
C LEU A 76 29.92 -9.73 -0.01
N GLN A 77 30.72 -10.73 0.30
CA GLN A 77 30.28 -11.92 1.03
C GLN A 77 31.05 -11.99 2.34
N LEU A 78 30.32 -11.90 3.45
CA LEU A 78 30.89 -11.85 4.79
C LEU A 78 30.39 -13.06 5.59
N PRO A 79 31.28 -13.86 6.18
CA PRO A 79 30.88 -14.90 7.11
C PRO A 79 30.46 -14.24 8.43
N VAL A 80 29.21 -14.46 8.83
CA VAL A 80 28.62 -13.90 10.04
C VAL A 80 28.28 -15.02 11.01
N GLU A 81 28.71 -14.88 12.25
CA GLU A 81 28.32 -15.77 13.34
C GLU A 81 26.92 -15.40 13.85
N ILE A 82 26.02 -16.36 13.96
CA ILE A 82 24.67 -16.13 14.42
C ILE A 82 24.63 -16.13 15.95
N MET A 83 24.12 -15.04 16.53
CA MET A 83 23.95 -14.92 17.98
C MET A 83 22.53 -15.31 18.41
N PRO A 84 22.33 -15.75 19.67
CA PRO A 84 20.98 -16.00 20.19
C PRO A 84 20.15 -14.71 20.27
N SER A 85 18.85 -14.83 20.02
CA SER A 85 17.93 -13.71 20.19
C SER A 85 17.73 -13.38 21.67
N PRO A 86 17.75 -12.08 22.05
CA PRO A 86 17.42 -11.68 23.42
C PRO A 86 16.03 -12.12 23.88
N ASP A 87 15.07 -12.21 22.94
CA ASP A 87 13.67 -12.56 23.23
C ASP A 87 13.41 -14.07 23.16
N ASP A 88 14.20 -14.82 22.37
CA ASP A 88 14.06 -16.26 22.15
C ASP A 88 15.43 -16.92 21.93
N PRO A 89 16.02 -17.54 22.96
CA PRO A 89 17.36 -18.13 22.87
C PRO A 89 17.51 -19.23 21.81
N ASP A 90 16.41 -19.87 21.38
CA ASP A 90 16.43 -20.92 20.35
C ASP A 90 16.45 -20.33 18.93
N ARG A 91 16.16 -19.03 18.78
CA ARG A 91 16.25 -18.32 17.49
C ARG A 91 17.58 -17.60 17.33
N GLY A 92 18.21 -17.81 16.19
CA GLY A 92 19.39 -17.08 15.79
C GLY A 92 19.08 -15.72 15.16
N LEU A 93 19.92 -14.73 15.42
CA LEU A 93 19.93 -13.45 14.71
C LEU A 93 21.33 -13.03 14.29
N ILE A 94 21.38 -12.25 13.21
CA ILE A 94 22.61 -11.77 12.57
C ILE A 94 23.24 -10.65 13.41
N GLY A 95 22.42 -9.88 14.13
CA GLY A 95 22.90 -8.75 14.94
C GLY A 95 22.73 -7.38 14.28
N ILE A 96 21.72 -7.21 13.43
CA ILE A 96 21.47 -5.97 12.70
C ILE A 96 20.14 -5.35 13.13
N MET A 97 20.06 -4.02 13.10
CA MET A 97 18.79 -3.32 13.04
C MET A 97 18.51 -2.96 11.58
N ARG A 98 17.24 -3.05 11.20
CA ARG A 98 16.77 -2.76 9.85
C ARG A 98 15.60 -1.79 9.91
N ASP A 99 15.39 -1.05 8.84
CA ASP A 99 14.11 -0.39 8.65
C ASP A 99 13.04 -1.43 8.30
N ASN A 100 11.85 -1.25 8.84
CA ASN A 100 10.67 -2.04 8.48
C ASN A 100 9.92 -1.41 7.29
N ALA A 101 10.30 -0.20 6.87
CA ALA A 101 9.77 0.42 5.67
C ALA A 101 10.24 -0.37 4.45
N MET A 102 9.31 -1.05 3.79
CA MET A 102 9.55 -1.64 2.48
C MET A 102 9.89 -0.48 1.51
N SER A 103 11.14 -0.42 1.05
CA SER A 103 11.60 0.61 0.10
C SER A 103 11.12 0.30 -1.32
N TYR A 104 9.80 0.32 -1.51
CA TYR A 104 9.21 0.31 -2.85
C TYR A 104 9.46 1.68 -3.49
N LYS A 105 10.40 1.74 -4.43
CA LYS A 105 10.67 2.96 -5.21
C LYS A 105 9.73 3.00 -6.40
N PRO A 106 8.95 4.07 -6.63
CA PRO A 106 8.07 4.12 -7.78
C PRO A 106 8.89 4.13 -9.09
N VAL A 107 8.57 3.23 -10.04
CA VAL A 107 9.21 3.12 -11.38
C VAL A 107 9.08 4.44 -12.14
N PHE A 108 7.96 5.12 -11.96
CA PHE A 108 7.61 6.36 -12.63
C PHE A 108 7.68 7.54 -11.67
N ASN A 109 8.90 7.95 -11.31
CA ASN A 109 9.13 9.13 -10.46
C ASN A 109 9.53 10.36 -11.28
N PHE A 110 8.75 10.70 -12.32
CA PHE A 110 9.07 11.84 -13.20
C PHE A 110 8.96 13.19 -12.48
N ILE A 111 8.24 13.23 -11.36
CA ILE A 111 8.03 14.43 -10.55
C ILE A 111 8.03 13.99 -9.08
N GLU A 112 9.13 14.26 -8.39
CA GLU A 112 9.20 14.17 -6.92
C GLU A 112 8.41 15.33 -6.32
N TRP A 113 7.10 15.13 -6.22
CA TRP A 113 6.24 16.08 -5.53
C TRP A 113 6.54 16.03 -4.04
N ASP A 114 6.69 17.21 -3.44
CA ASP A 114 6.69 17.36 -1.98
C ASP A 114 5.50 16.58 -1.37
N PRO A 115 5.70 15.80 -0.28
CA PRO A 115 4.66 14.94 0.29
C PRO A 115 3.38 15.70 0.63
N GLN A 116 3.48 16.96 1.06
CA GLN A 116 2.35 17.81 1.38
C GLN A 116 1.59 18.20 0.11
N ILE A 117 2.31 18.50 -0.98
CA ILE A 117 1.69 18.75 -2.29
C ILE A 117 1.00 17.47 -2.81
N SER A 118 1.64 16.32 -2.70
CA SER A 118 1.05 15.04 -3.09
C SER A 118 -0.26 14.77 -2.33
N MET A 119 -0.24 14.96 -1.02
CA MET A 119 -1.43 14.83 -0.18
C MET A 119 -2.53 15.82 -0.58
N PHE A 120 -2.17 17.07 -0.85
CA PHE A 120 -3.11 18.09 -1.31
C PHE A 120 -3.75 17.75 -2.66
N LEU A 121 -2.95 17.30 -3.64
CA LEU A 121 -3.44 16.89 -4.95
C LEU A 121 -4.34 15.65 -4.86
N LEU A 122 -3.99 14.68 -4.02
CA LEU A 122 -4.85 13.52 -3.74
C LEU A 122 -6.21 13.98 -3.16
N TRP A 123 -6.18 14.95 -2.25
CA TRP A 123 -7.39 15.51 -1.66
C TRP A 123 -8.28 16.23 -2.70
N LEU A 124 -7.66 17.04 -3.56
CA LEU A 124 -8.35 17.69 -4.69
C LEU A 124 -8.94 16.68 -5.68
N TRP A 125 -8.17 15.64 -5.99
CA TRP A 125 -8.61 14.56 -6.87
C TRP A 125 -9.81 13.84 -6.28
N MET A 126 -9.76 13.48 -4.99
CA MET A 126 -10.88 12.84 -4.30
C MET A 126 -12.13 13.71 -4.33
N ILE A 127 -12.02 15.00 -4.00
CA ILE A 127 -13.18 15.92 -4.06
C ILE A 127 -13.75 15.97 -5.47
N SER A 128 -12.90 16.16 -6.47
CA SER A 128 -13.34 16.26 -7.87
C SER A 128 -14.03 14.98 -8.33
N PHE A 129 -13.48 13.83 -7.95
CA PHE A 129 -14.05 12.52 -8.23
C PHE A 129 -15.43 12.34 -7.57
N PHE A 130 -15.57 12.65 -6.28
CA PHE A 130 -16.85 12.53 -5.58
C PHE A 130 -17.90 13.51 -6.06
N ILE A 131 -17.53 14.75 -6.39
CA ILE A 131 -18.42 15.73 -7.02
C ILE A 131 -18.91 15.17 -8.37
N GLY A 132 -18.01 14.56 -9.15
CA GLY A 132 -18.37 13.90 -10.41
C GLY A 132 -19.40 12.79 -10.20
N ILE A 133 -19.18 11.90 -9.23
CA ILE A 133 -20.13 10.81 -8.90
C ILE A 133 -21.48 11.38 -8.47
N ILE A 134 -21.50 12.38 -7.59
CA ILE A 134 -22.75 12.99 -7.12
C ILE A 134 -23.51 13.60 -8.30
N ASN A 135 -22.83 14.33 -9.20
CA ASN A 135 -23.46 14.93 -10.37
C ASN A 135 -23.99 13.90 -11.38
N MET A 136 -23.47 12.67 -11.36
CA MET A 136 -24.01 11.57 -12.17
C MET A 136 -25.27 10.92 -11.58
N LEU A 137 -25.68 11.25 -10.35
CA LEU A 137 -26.91 10.73 -9.78
C LEU A 137 -28.14 11.20 -10.56
N PRO A 138 -29.16 10.35 -10.74
CA PRO A 138 -30.37 10.70 -11.47
C PRO A 138 -31.30 11.55 -10.59
N LEU A 139 -30.89 12.78 -10.29
CA LEU A 139 -31.65 13.75 -9.51
C LEU A 139 -31.99 14.98 -10.36
N PRO A 140 -33.11 15.69 -10.08
CA PRO A 140 -33.61 16.76 -10.96
C PRO A 140 -32.64 17.92 -11.21
N ILE A 141 -31.82 18.26 -10.22
CA ILE A 141 -30.90 19.40 -10.26
C ILE A 141 -29.55 19.00 -10.92
N LEU A 142 -29.25 17.70 -10.94
CA LEU A 142 -27.95 17.16 -11.32
C LEU A 142 -27.92 16.74 -12.79
N ASP A 143 -26.71 16.65 -13.35
CA ASP A 143 -26.53 16.36 -14.77
C ASP A 143 -26.97 14.93 -15.13
N GLY A 144 -26.85 13.97 -14.21
CA GLY A 144 -27.36 12.60 -14.37
C GLY A 144 -28.87 12.54 -14.59
N GLY A 145 -29.65 13.43 -13.97
CA GLY A 145 -31.10 13.53 -14.18
C GLY A 145 -31.46 14.01 -15.58
N LYS A 146 -30.75 15.04 -16.07
CA LYS A 146 -30.92 15.55 -17.45
C LYS A 146 -30.50 14.51 -18.49
N PHE A 147 -29.39 13.84 -18.24
CA PHE A 147 -28.89 12.76 -19.11
C PHE A 147 -29.89 11.61 -19.22
N LEU A 148 -30.45 11.16 -18.09
CA LEU A 148 -31.47 10.11 -18.07
C LEU A 148 -32.73 10.53 -18.84
N TYR A 149 -33.18 11.78 -18.64
CA TYR A 149 -34.31 12.34 -19.37
C TYR A 149 -34.08 12.26 -20.90
N THR A 150 -32.93 12.73 -21.39
CA THR A 150 -32.60 12.72 -22.82
C THR A 150 -32.54 11.31 -23.42
N ILE A 151 -32.06 10.31 -22.68
CA ILE A 151 -32.04 8.91 -23.14
C ILE A 151 -33.47 8.38 -23.33
N ILE A 152 -34.35 8.64 -22.37
CA ILE A 152 -35.70 8.07 -22.36
C ILE A 152 -36.62 8.82 -23.32
N GLU A 153 -36.42 10.12 -23.50
CA GLU A 153 -37.21 10.98 -24.38
C GLU A 153 -37.25 10.48 -25.82
N LYS A 154 -36.16 9.87 -26.31
CA LYS A 154 -36.10 9.32 -27.67
C LYS A 154 -37.12 8.20 -27.93
N ASN A 155 -37.54 7.46 -26.90
CA ASN A 155 -38.29 6.21 -27.05
C ASN A 155 -39.59 6.15 -26.22
N ALA A 156 -40.00 7.24 -25.56
CA ALA A 156 -41.18 7.25 -24.68
C ALA A 156 -42.03 8.53 -24.85
N SER A 157 -43.32 8.42 -24.54
CA SER A 157 -44.20 9.60 -24.49
C SER A 157 -43.96 10.42 -23.22
N GLU A 158 -44.21 11.73 -23.27
CA GLU A 158 -44.02 12.65 -22.14
C GLU A 158 -44.65 12.15 -20.82
N ARG A 159 -45.85 11.58 -20.89
CA ARG A 159 -46.54 11.01 -19.72
C ARG A 159 -45.75 9.85 -19.11
N LYS A 160 -45.16 8.97 -19.94
CA LYS A 160 -44.31 7.86 -19.47
C LYS A 160 -42.99 8.38 -18.91
N ILE A 161 -42.37 9.36 -19.56
CA ILE A 161 -41.13 9.99 -19.10
C ILE A 161 -41.33 10.58 -17.70
N ASN A 162 -42.37 11.38 -17.51
CA ASN A 162 -42.66 11.99 -16.21
C ASN A 162 -42.85 10.94 -15.12
N VAL A 163 -43.60 9.87 -15.38
CA VAL A 163 -43.79 8.78 -14.42
C VAL A 163 -42.46 8.09 -14.08
N ILE A 164 -41.64 7.79 -15.09
CA ILE A 164 -40.33 7.14 -14.89
C ILE A 164 -39.41 8.05 -14.08
N MET A 165 -39.27 9.32 -14.48
CA MET A 165 -38.39 10.28 -13.80
C MET A 165 -38.79 10.47 -12.33
N TRP A 166 -40.07 10.70 -12.05
CA TRP A 166 -40.56 10.82 -10.67
C TRP A 166 -40.35 9.55 -9.84
N SER A 167 -40.51 8.37 -10.46
CA SER A 167 -40.24 7.09 -9.79
C SER A 167 -38.77 6.94 -9.45
N VAL A 168 -37.87 7.28 -10.38
CA VAL A 168 -36.41 7.24 -10.16
C VAL A 168 -36.01 8.24 -9.08
N TYR A 169 -36.52 9.47 -9.11
CA TYR A 169 -36.24 10.49 -8.10
C TYR A 169 -36.68 10.05 -6.70
N ALA A 170 -37.91 9.54 -6.58
CA ALA A 170 -38.42 9.03 -5.32
C ALA A 170 -37.58 7.85 -4.81
N PHE A 171 -37.25 6.91 -5.68
CA PHE A 171 -36.40 5.77 -5.34
C PHE A 171 -35.02 6.20 -4.84
N THR A 172 -34.33 7.09 -5.59
CA THR A 172 -33.00 7.59 -5.22
C THR A 172 -33.03 8.32 -3.87
N LEU A 173 -34.04 9.17 -3.63
CA LEU A 173 -34.20 9.86 -2.35
C LEU A 173 -34.50 8.91 -1.19
N ILE A 174 -35.34 7.89 -1.40
CA ILE A 174 -35.66 6.88 -0.39
C ILE A 174 -34.40 6.09 -0.04
N VAL A 175 -33.65 5.60 -1.02
CA VAL A 175 -32.40 4.87 -0.79
C VAL A 175 -31.40 5.72 -0.03
N PHE A 176 -31.27 7.00 -0.40
CA PHE A 176 -30.36 7.93 0.28
C PHE A 176 -30.78 8.18 1.74
N ALA A 177 -32.06 8.47 1.98
CA ALA A 177 -32.61 8.67 3.33
C ALA A 177 -32.50 7.42 4.19
N LEU A 178 -32.76 6.24 3.62
CA LEU A 178 -32.59 4.95 4.30
C LEU A 178 -31.14 4.69 4.67
N ASN A 179 -30.18 4.98 3.78
CA ASN A 179 -28.76 4.85 4.11
C ASN A 179 -28.39 5.74 5.32
N ILE A 180 -28.83 6.99 5.33
CA ILE A 180 -28.59 7.92 6.44
C ILE A 180 -29.22 7.39 7.75
N ALA A 181 -30.48 6.96 7.68
CA ALA A 181 -31.21 6.44 8.84
C ALA A 181 -30.58 5.15 9.39
N LEU A 182 -30.18 4.23 8.52
CA LEU A 182 -29.52 2.99 8.90
C LEU A 182 -28.14 3.24 9.52
N SER A 183 -27.36 4.16 8.96
CA SER A 183 -26.10 4.61 9.58
C SER A 183 -26.36 5.11 10.99
N TYR A 184 -27.30 6.03 11.17
CA TYR A 184 -27.64 6.58 12.49
C TYR A 184 -28.08 5.50 13.49
N VAL A 185 -28.95 4.57 13.10
CA VAL A 185 -29.42 3.48 13.96
C VAL A 185 -28.28 2.54 14.36
N LYS A 186 -27.34 2.27 13.45
CA LYS A 186 -26.25 1.32 13.69
C LYS A 186 -25.09 1.91 14.48
N SER A 187 -24.70 3.17 14.22
CA SER A 187 -23.51 3.78 14.83
C SER A 187 -23.83 4.81 15.91
N GLY A 188 -25.11 5.14 16.15
CA GLY A 188 -25.53 6.13 17.14
C GLY A 188 -25.15 7.57 16.78
N TRP A 189 -24.58 7.79 15.59
CA TRP A 189 -24.11 9.07 15.08
C TRP A 189 -24.18 9.08 13.55
N PHE A 190 -24.26 10.26 12.94
CA PHE A 190 -24.13 10.36 11.48
C PHE A 190 -22.67 10.15 11.09
N THR A 191 -22.30 8.91 10.77
CA THR A 191 -21.05 8.64 10.04
C THR A 191 -21.35 8.87 8.56
N ILE A 192 -20.98 10.04 8.06
CA ILE A 192 -20.95 10.38 6.63
C ILE A 192 -19.73 9.72 6.00
#